data_AF-A0A1G3AC02-F1
#
_entry.id   AF-A0A1G3AC02-F1
#
_cell.length_a   1.000
_cell.length_b   1.000
_cell.length_c   1.000
_cell.angle_alpha   90.00
_cell.angle_beta   90.00
_cell.angle_gamma   90.00
#
_symmetry.space_group_name_H-M   'P 1'
#
loop_
_entity.id
_entity.type
_entity.pdbx_description
1 polymer ?
#
loop_
_entity_poly.entity_id
_entity_poly.type
_entity_poly.pdbx_seq_one_letter_code
_entity_poly.pdbx_strand_id
1 'polypeptide(L)'
;MPKTPCPLRITTKENRRFDVTILAVTKDGGIDLEYRLADPGTGAAAPANQDWPEVERILYTDMSGKECGIDLDTGKLYAVPKEYNRVVYPRDEIVRWAKDHHIDLFYPANPRFGHLTCVGLGQRAFDNTTWEKVTREDVRDFFTRLGAGKMETPDTMTSLWADNATGAAPSYVYAFVTNEGSRGIVQIVGTVGPYEDGSPSGVKIRYKIERAVEALKDEVPAAGGSLMGATSGMSGPPHSGPPETGEDAGAKEPAPPGVSPAAELKTLQAEWKVLRVEKGEDADRSWAAICQFGFGSGLAPETTHRLDFRANRGYPLSVRRCSPPSISTPSPLPPLSHLPPWYDQGFEYRIDPAATPKTFDLFQVYPAGEKKRPAAQGIYQIDGDRLKICLTKCLPTPLLQEHIQRPNRFAIENSSADILFVLERYRPPEDEKALQGFWDIIWQVTDGVPVPEENRRVRRWSFHDDYAFIYERGGPVPFVLDPLKRKETQNVQRPSRGSAAKLPQPTSEGGHDEDVREFAPKENGPWHFVGVVTEVGGDGTVVISSGEVNGIRQDEELEVIHGETDDKGASRRFALVRVTSVARTSAAARVVAARRFLDEDGKRFVFDRVKVGDRVMRPVR
;
A
#
# COMPACT_ATOMS: atom_id res chain seq x y z
N MET A 1 49.80 -12.71 3.77
CA MET A 1 49.10 -12.65 5.07
C MET A 1 47.60 -12.70 4.80
N PRO A 2 46.80 -13.53 5.49
CA PRO A 2 45.35 -13.45 5.36
C PRO A 2 44.88 -12.12 5.95
N LYS A 3 44.06 -11.37 5.21
CA LYS A 3 43.44 -10.13 5.69
C LYS A 3 42.48 -10.50 6.82
N THR A 4 42.74 -10.01 8.03
CA THR A 4 41.77 -10.06 9.12
C THR A 4 40.48 -9.36 8.66
N PRO A 5 39.30 -9.98 8.78
CA PRO A 5 38.05 -9.33 8.42
C PRO A 5 37.84 -8.08 9.28
N CYS A 6 37.53 -6.95 8.65
CA CYS A 6 37.18 -5.72 9.36
C CYS A 6 35.82 -5.93 10.07
N PRO A 7 35.71 -5.66 11.38
CA PRO A 7 34.43 -5.73 12.08
C PRO A 7 33.49 -4.62 11.59
N LEU A 8 32.22 -4.98 11.45
CA LEU A 8 31.10 -4.10 11.12
C LEU A 8 30.52 -3.53 12.42
N ARG A 9 30.30 -2.21 12.49
CA ARG A 9 29.78 -1.57 13.71
C ARG A 9 28.28 -1.35 13.61
N ILE A 10 27.52 -1.90 14.55
CA ILE A 10 26.04 -1.85 14.57
C ILE A 10 25.58 -1.11 15.83
N THR A 11 24.52 -0.29 15.71
CA THR A 11 23.86 0.38 16.85
C THR A 11 22.41 -0.09 16.95
N THR A 12 21.97 -0.49 18.14
CA THR A 12 20.59 -0.96 18.38
C THR A 12 19.62 0.21 18.63
N LYS A 13 18.31 -0.07 18.68
CA LYS A 13 17.27 0.92 19.01
C LYS A 13 17.46 1.55 20.41
N GLU A 14 18.09 0.80 21.32
CA GLU A 14 18.43 1.23 22.69
C GLU A 14 19.79 1.93 22.75
N ASN A 15 20.35 2.33 21.60
CA ASN A 15 21.64 3.02 21.46
C ASN A 15 22.86 2.24 21.99
N ARG A 16 22.81 0.90 21.96
CA ARG A 16 23.95 0.04 22.30
C ARG A 16 24.78 -0.25 21.05
N ARG A 17 26.11 -0.16 21.18
CA ARG A 17 27.05 -0.37 20.06
C ARG A 17 27.70 -1.75 20.14
N PHE A 18 27.81 -2.40 18.99
CA PHE A 18 28.44 -3.71 18.84
C PHE A 18 29.45 -3.68 17.70
N ASP A 19 30.60 -4.31 17.91
CA ASP A 19 31.53 -4.68 16.84
C ASP A 19 31.21 -6.12 16.42
N VAL A 20 30.82 -6.31 15.16
CA VAL A 20 30.31 -7.58 14.61
C VAL A 20 31.22 -8.07 13.49
N THR A 21 31.76 -9.27 13.63
CA THR A 21 32.58 -9.92 12.62
C THR A 21 31.79 -11.07 12.00
N ILE A 22 31.65 -11.05 10.69
CA ILE A 22 31.06 -12.19 9.96
C ILE A 22 32.14 -13.27 9.84
N LEU A 23 31.90 -14.44 10.43
CA LEU A 23 32.83 -15.55 10.45
C LEU A 23 32.68 -16.43 9.21
N ALA A 24 31.44 -16.78 8.85
CA ALA A 24 31.15 -17.62 7.70
C ALA A 24 29.68 -17.49 7.26
N VAL A 25 29.39 -17.91 6.02
CA VAL A 25 28.04 -18.25 5.57
C VAL A 25 27.88 -19.75 5.77
N THR A 26 26.84 -20.17 6.50
CA THR A 26 26.58 -21.57 6.82
C THR A 26 26.08 -22.32 5.58
N LYS A 27 26.13 -23.67 5.60
CA LYS A 27 25.79 -24.51 4.44
C LYS A 27 24.32 -24.40 3.98
N ASP A 28 23.45 -23.98 4.88
CA ASP A 28 22.03 -23.69 4.71
C ASP A 28 21.74 -22.21 4.39
N GLY A 29 22.78 -21.38 4.19
CA GLY A 29 22.64 -19.98 3.80
C GLY A 29 22.45 -19.00 4.96
N GLY A 30 22.59 -19.45 6.20
CA GLY A 30 22.71 -18.59 7.39
C GLY A 30 24.07 -17.90 7.50
N ILE A 31 24.24 -17.06 8.51
CA ILE A 31 25.50 -16.33 8.75
C ILE A 31 25.96 -16.60 10.19
N ASP A 32 27.16 -17.17 10.32
CA ASP A 32 27.86 -17.23 11.60
C ASP A 32 28.54 -15.89 11.85
N LEU A 33 28.21 -15.25 12.96
CA LEU A 33 28.79 -13.98 13.37
C LEU A 33 29.31 -14.05 14.81
N GLU A 34 30.42 -13.36 15.04
CA GLU A 34 30.91 -13.03 16.36
C GLU A 34 30.57 -11.57 16.64
N TYR A 35 30.02 -11.28 17.82
CA TYR A 35 29.80 -9.90 18.22
C TYR A 35 30.40 -9.65 19.60
N ARG A 36 30.94 -8.44 19.77
CA ARG A 36 31.37 -7.93 21.07
C ARG A 36 30.62 -6.64 21.32
N LEU A 37 30.03 -6.51 22.50
CA LEU A 37 29.53 -5.21 22.97
C LEU A 37 30.74 -4.27 22.98
N ALA A 38 30.68 -3.19 22.20
CA ALA A 38 31.77 -2.23 22.18
C ALA A 38 31.85 -1.65 23.60
N ASP A 39 32.92 -2.00 24.31
CA ASP A 39 33.13 -1.59 25.69
C ASP A 39 33.03 -0.05 25.73
N PRO A 40 32.27 0.56 26.66
CA PRO A 40 32.30 2.02 26.84
C PRO A 40 33.68 2.53 27.34
N GLY A 41 34.72 1.70 27.28
CA GLY A 41 36.03 1.89 27.87
C GLY A 41 36.83 3.03 27.27
N THR A 42 37.00 4.07 28.10
CA THR A 42 38.25 4.78 28.36
C THR A 42 39.10 5.17 27.15
N GLY A 43 38.97 6.44 26.76
CA GLY A 43 40.16 7.28 26.60
C GLY A 43 40.88 7.25 25.24
N ALA A 44 40.14 7.27 24.13
CA ALA A 44 40.49 8.23 23.10
C ALA A 44 39.76 9.52 23.47
N ALA A 45 40.46 10.66 23.54
CA ALA A 45 39.82 11.96 23.79
C ALA A 45 38.56 12.03 22.93
N ALA A 46 37.41 12.07 23.58
CA ALA A 46 36.16 12.19 22.87
C ALA A 46 36.28 13.41 21.95
N PRO A 47 35.90 13.30 20.67
CA PRO A 47 35.88 14.47 19.81
C PRO A 47 35.07 15.54 20.54
N ALA A 48 35.56 16.79 20.53
CA ALA A 48 35.04 17.93 21.29
C ALA A 48 33.52 18.23 21.10
N ASN A 49 32.82 17.44 20.28
CA ASN A 49 31.39 17.51 20.01
C ASN A 49 30.52 16.58 20.89
N GLN A 50 31.07 15.86 21.88
CA GLN A 50 30.27 14.93 22.69
C GLN A 50 29.19 15.63 23.55
N ASP A 51 29.32 16.93 23.81
CA ASP A 51 28.39 17.71 24.65
C ASP A 51 27.20 18.30 23.89
N TRP A 52 27.07 18.05 22.58
CA TRP A 52 25.97 18.58 21.76
C TRP A 52 25.20 17.45 21.08
N PRO A 53 24.25 16.81 21.82
CA PRO A 53 23.60 15.59 21.37
C PRO A 53 22.83 15.82 20.07
N GLU A 54 23.02 14.89 19.13
CA GLU A 54 22.28 14.84 17.88
C GLU A 54 20.96 14.10 18.09
N VAL A 55 19.88 14.69 17.58
CA VAL A 55 18.54 14.11 17.64
C VAL A 55 18.01 13.93 16.22
N GLU A 56 17.61 12.71 15.88
CA GLU A 56 16.94 12.39 14.62
C GLU A 56 15.43 12.24 14.82
N ARG A 57 14.65 12.73 13.85
CA ARG A 57 13.18 12.62 13.82
C ARG A 57 12.67 12.42 12.40
N ILE A 58 11.48 11.85 12.28
CA ILE A 58 10.73 11.78 11.02
C ILE A 58 9.46 12.58 11.24
N LEU A 59 9.20 13.54 10.35
CA LEU A 59 7.97 14.32 10.31
C LEU A 59 7.16 13.86 9.10
N TYR A 60 5.99 13.28 9.33
CA TYR A 60 5.09 12.83 8.27
C TYR A 60 4.33 13.99 7.65
N THR A 61 3.76 13.78 6.47
CA THR A 61 2.82 14.75 5.88
C THR A 61 1.63 14.91 6.81
N ASP A 62 1.13 16.12 6.97
CA ASP A 62 -0.09 16.43 7.74
C ASP A 62 -1.32 15.59 7.32
N MET A 63 -1.42 15.15 6.07
CA MET A 63 -2.49 14.28 5.57
C MET A 63 -2.40 12.83 6.09
N SER A 64 -1.24 12.42 6.61
CA SER A 64 -1.02 11.05 7.08
C SER A 64 -1.80 10.68 8.34
N GLY A 65 -2.26 11.68 9.09
CA GLY A 65 -2.76 11.49 10.46
C GLY A 65 -1.68 11.07 11.47
N LYS A 66 -0.40 11.09 11.08
CA LYS A 66 0.76 10.86 11.95
C LYS A 66 1.41 12.19 12.34
N GLU A 67 2.45 12.09 13.15
CA GLU A 67 3.22 13.21 13.66
C GLU A 67 3.92 13.97 12.53
N CYS A 68 3.46 15.19 12.26
CA CYS A 68 3.91 16.07 11.17
C CYS A 68 4.56 17.36 11.67
N GLY A 69 4.39 17.69 12.95
CA GLY A 69 4.98 18.84 13.61
C GLY A 69 5.90 18.45 14.76
N ILE A 70 6.89 19.29 15.06
CA ILE A 70 7.78 19.15 16.21
C ILE A 70 8.03 20.50 16.89
N ASP A 71 7.99 20.47 18.21
CA ASP A 71 8.58 21.45 19.11
C ASP A 71 10.05 21.02 19.34
N LEU A 72 11.01 21.82 18.88
CA LEU A 72 12.44 21.53 18.95
C LEU A 72 12.99 21.72 20.36
N ASP A 73 12.37 22.59 21.15
CA ASP A 73 12.69 22.81 22.55
C ASP A 73 12.44 21.55 23.35
N THR A 74 11.23 21.00 23.30
CA THR A 74 10.86 19.82 24.10
C THR A 74 11.14 18.49 23.37
N GLY A 75 11.24 18.52 22.05
CA GLY A 75 11.32 17.35 21.19
C GLY A 75 9.97 16.64 21.00
N LYS A 76 8.86 17.24 21.47
CA LYS A 76 7.51 16.69 21.39
C LYS A 76 6.99 16.76 19.96
N LEU A 77 6.32 15.69 19.55
CA LEU A 77 5.76 15.53 18.23
C LEU A 77 4.25 15.76 18.22
N TYR A 78 3.74 16.31 17.12
CA TYR A 78 2.34 16.69 16.96
C TYR A 78 1.78 16.15 15.65
N ALA A 79 0.60 15.52 15.71
CA ALA A 79 -0.22 15.22 14.54
C ALA A 79 -1.24 16.35 14.35
N VAL A 80 -1.53 16.69 13.09
CA VAL A 80 -2.61 17.64 12.78
C VAL A 80 -3.95 17.04 13.26
N PRO A 81 -4.74 17.77 14.07
CA PRO A 81 -6.05 17.28 14.49
C PRO A 81 -6.94 16.97 13.28
N LYS A 82 -7.84 15.99 13.41
CA LYS A 82 -8.64 15.50 12.26
C LYS A 82 -9.55 16.57 11.67
N GLU A 83 -9.99 17.51 12.50
CA GLU A 83 -10.72 18.72 12.13
C GLU A 83 -9.93 19.64 11.20
N TYR A 84 -8.60 19.46 11.12
CA TYR A 84 -7.66 20.13 10.22
C TYR A 84 -7.15 19.18 9.10
N ASN A 85 -7.86 18.10 8.73
CA ASN A 85 -7.49 17.15 7.64
C ASN A 85 -8.38 17.20 6.35
N ARG A 86 -8.90 18.37 5.99
CA ARG A 86 -9.66 18.68 4.76
C ARG A 86 -8.75 19.34 3.72
N VAL A 87 -9.11 19.18 2.45
CA VAL A 87 -8.28 19.43 1.25
C VAL A 87 -7.76 20.88 1.10
N VAL A 88 -8.29 21.86 1.82
CA VAL A 88 -7.82 23.26 1.77
C VAL A 88 -8.08 23.95 3.12
N TYR A 89 -7.07 24.10 3.97
CA TYR A 89 -7.17 25.05 5.10
C TYR A 89 -6.60 26.41 4.72
N PRO A 90 -7.18 27.50 5.25
CA PRO A 90 -6.52 28.79 5.23
C PRO A 90 -5.18 28.67 5.94
N ARG A 91 -4.11 29.11 5.26
CA ARG A 91 -2.73 29.12 5.76
C ARG A 91 -2.61 29.71 7.17
N ASP A 92 -3.47 30.65 7.53
CA ASP A 92 -3.44 31.34 8.83
C ASP A 92 -3.95 30.47 10.00
N GLU A 93 -4.85 29.52 9.76
CA GLU A 93 -5.38 28.65 10.81
C GLU A 93 -4.33 27.63 11.27
N ILE A 94 -3.59 27.04 10.32
CA ILE A 94 -2.54 26.08 10.65
C ILE A 94 -1.34 26.76 11.32
N VAL A 95 -1.05 28.01 10.93
CA VAL A 95 -0.06 28.86 11.63
C VAL A 95 -0.48 29.13 13.06
N ARG A 96 -1.75 29.51 13.27
CA ARG A 96 -2.27 29.76 14.61
C ARG A 96 -2.21 28.50 15.46
N TRP A 97 -2.67 27.37 14.92
CA TRP A 97 -2.58 26.07 15.60
C TRP A 97 -1.12 25.72 15.99
N ALA A 98 -0.18 25.90 15.07
CA ALA A 98 1.24 25.65 15.34
C ALA A 98 1.79 26.58 16.43
N LYS A 99 1.44 27.87 16.43
CA LYS A 99 1.81 28.83 17.49
C LYS A 99 1.20 28.43 18.84
N ASP A 100 -0.08 28.10 18.87
CA ASP A 100 -0.80 27.71 20.10
C ASP A 100 -0.24 26.44 20.75
N HIS A 101 0.50 25.62 19.99
CA HIS A 101 1.10 24.37 20.44
C HIS A 101 2.64 24.40 20.47
N HIS A 102 3.25 25.58 20.29
CA HIS A 102 4.72 25.74 20.29
C HIS A 102 5.43 24.85 19.25
N ILE A 103 4.83 24.68 18.06
CA ILE A 103 5.41 23.87 16.98
C ILE A 103 6.36 24.73 16.16
N ASP A 104 7.65 24.39 16.18
CA ASP A 104 8.70 25.09 15.43
C ASP A 104 8.78 24.67 13.96
N LEU A 105 8.69 23.36 13.71
CA LEU A 105 8.81 22.77 12.37
C LEU A 105 7.59 21.92 12.04
N PHE A 106 7.15 22.02 10.79
CA PHE A 106 5.97 21.35 10.28
C PHE A 106 6.16 20.88 8.84
N TYR A 107 5.73 19.66 8.50
CA TYR A 107 5.81 19.11 7.14
C TYR A 107 4.46 19.10 6.43
N PRO A 108 4.20 20.05 5.50
CA PRO A 108 2.88 20.25 4.91
C PRO A 108 2.49 19.20 3.86
N ALA A 109 1.19 19.10 3.59
CA ALA A 109 0.51 18.17 2.67
C ALA A 109 1.04 18.10 1.24
N ASN A 110 1.83 19.08 0.82
CA ASN A 110 2.33 19.16 -0.53
C ASN A 110 3.78 18.65 -0.62
N PRO A 111 3.99 17.33 -0.71
CA PRO A 111 5.32 16.73 -0.72
C PRO A 111 6.16 17.15 -1.93
N ARG A 112 5.55 17.76 -2.97
CA ARG A 112 6.26 18.19 -4.18
C ARG A 112 7.40 19.16 -3.90
N PHE A 113 7.35 19.87 -2.77
CA PHE A 113 8.33 20.91 -2.49
C PHE A 113 9.42 20.49 -1.51
N GLY A 114 9.36 19.29 -0.90
CA GLY A 114 10.39 18.76 0.00
C GLY A 114 10.92 19.78 1.01
N HIS A 115 10.05 20.66 1.52
CA HIS A 115 10.44 21.71 2.45
C HIS A 115 9.75 21.50 3.80
N LEU A 116 10.40 21.95 4.85
CA LEU A 116 9.80 22.10 6.17
C LEU A 116 9.34 23.53 6.33
N THR A 117 8.11 23.69 6.78
CA THR A 117 7.60 24.99 7.19
C THR A 117 8.07 25.28 8.60
N CYS A 118 8.61 26.47 8.83
CA CYS A 118 9.00 26.94 10.15
C CYS A 118 7.98 27.97 10.65
N VAL A 119 7.57 27.85 11.91
CA VAL A 119 6.61 28.75 12.55
C VAL A 119 7.28 29.35 13.78
N GLY A 120 7.47 30.68 13.81
CA GLY A 120 8.15 31.33 14.93
C GLY A 120 9.64 30.97 15.05
N LEU A 121 10.25 30.47 13.96
CA LEU A 121 11.64 30.03 13.93
C LEU A 121 12.46 31.02 13.09
N GLY A 122 13.40 31.73 13.72
CA GLY A 122 14.40 32.49 12.97
C GLY A 122 15.40 31.51 12.38
N GLN A 123 15.51 31.42 11.05
CA GLN A 123 16.42 30.48 10.39
C GLN A 123 17.32 31.16 9.35
N ARG A 124 18.53 30.62 9.19
CA ARG A 124 19.43 31.02 8.10
C ARG A 124 20.30 29.84 7.72
N ALA A 125 20.57 29.70 6.41
CA ALA A 125 21.55 28.74 5.93
C ALA A 125 22.90 28.98 6.63
N PHE A 126 23.34 27.97 7.36
CA PHE A 126 24.67 27.85 7.92
C PHE A 126 25.59 27.40 6.77
N ASP A 127 26.84 27.85 6.76
CA ASP A 127 27.72 27.67 5.60
C ASP A 127 27.91 26.19 5.18
N ASN A 128 28.61 25.95 4.06
CA ASN A 128 28.90 24.61 3.55
C ASN A 128 29.83 23.74 4.44
N THR A 129 30.00 24.06 5.73
CA THR A 129 30.64 23.16 6.69
C THR A 129 29.77 21.92 6.87
N THR A 130 30.46 20.78 6.90
CA THR A 130 29.82 19.49 7.18
C THR A 130 29.26 19.53 8.60
N TRP A 131 28.01 19.07 8.78
CA TRP A 131 27.32 18.83 10.06
C TRP A 131 28.21 18.38 11.24
N GLU A 132 29.21 17.55 10.96
CA GLU A 132 30.15 17.00 11.95
C GLU A 132 31.15 18.02 12.53
N LYS A 133 31.36 19.16 11.85
CA LYS A 133 32.34 20.18 12.23
C LYS A 133 31.73 21.32 13.02
N VAL A 134 30.41 21.51 12.93
CA VAL A 134 29.74 22.63 13.61
C VAL A 134 29.74 22.37 15.11
N THR A 135 30.28 23.31 15.87
CA THR A 135 30.30 23.32 17.33
C THR A 135 29.20 24.25 17.89
N ARG A 136 28.94 24.16 19.20
CA ARG A 136 28.00 25.06 19.89
C ARG A 136 28.49 26.51 19.83
N GLU A 137 29.79 26.72 19.99
CA GLU A 137 30.45 28.03 19.90
C GLU A 137 30.27 28.65 18.51
N ASP A 138 30.39 27.86 17.43
CA ASP A 138 30.17 28.36 16.07
C ASP A 138 28.74 28.91 15.89
N VAL A 139 27.74 28.23 16.45
CA VAL A 139 26.33 28.68 16.42
C VAL A 139 26.16 29.95 17.26
N ARG A 140 26.74 29.99 18.46
CA ARG A 140 26.72 31.18 19.33
C ARG A 140 27.33 32.40 18.63
N ASP A 141 28.49 32.23 18.01
CA ASP A 141 29.20 33.28 17.29
C ASP A 141 28.46 33.70 16.02
N PHE A 142 27.80 32.76 15.34
CA PHE A 142 26.92 33.06 14.21
C PHE A 142 25.77 33.99 14.63
N PHE A 143 25.03 33.65 15.69
CA PHE A 143 23.95 34.51 16.20
C PHE A 143 24.45 35.83 16.78
N THR A 144 25.63 35.84 17.41
CA THR A 144 26.26 37.07 17.92
C THR A 144 26.60 38.03 16.77
N ARG A 145 27.19 37.52 15.68
CA ARG A 145 27.54 38.31 14.49
C ARG A 145 26.34 38.83 13.72
N LEU A 146 25.24 38.08 13.71
CA LEU A 146 23.97 38.54 13.13
C LEU A 146 23.30 39.67 13.93
N GLY A 147 23.73 39.85 15.18
CA GLY A 147 23.04 40.67 16.16
C GLY A 147 21.85 39.90 16.71
N ALA A 148 21.94 39.39 17.93
CA ALA A 148 20.93 38.53 18.56
C ALA A 148 19.51 39.14 18.65
N GLY A 149 19.35 40.42 18.35
CA GLY A 149 18.04 41.10 18.22
C GLY A 149 17.55 41.35 16.78
N LYS A 150 18.20 40.80 15.74
CA LYS A 150 17.82 41.00 14.32
C LYS A 150 17.28 39.76 13.61
N MET A 151 17.46 38.56 14.15
CA MET A 151 16.56 37.46 13.77
C MET A 151 15.29 37.64 14.59
N GLU A 152 14.43 38.55 14.17
CA GLU A 152 13.04 38.51 14.61
C GLU A 152 12.53 37.12 14.22
N THR A 153 11.97 36.36 15.17
CA THR A 153 11.21 35.17 14.85
C THR A 153 10.03 35.66 14.03
N PRO A 154 10.04 35.45 12.71
CA PRO A 154 9.08 36.13 11.88
C PRO A 154 7.70 35.63 12.29
N ASP A 155 6.74 36.55 12.44
CA ASP A 155 5.34 36.18 12.62
C ASP A 155 4.79 35.38 11.42
N THR A 156 5.55 35.37 10.32
CA THR A 156 5.29 34.70 9.06
C THR A 156 6.06 33.39 8.92
N MET A 157 5.47 32.42 8.23
CA MET A 157 6.12 31.13 7.95
C MET A 157 7.33 31.27 7.01
N THR A 158 8.44 30.66 7.40
CA THR A 158 9.60 30.44 6.51
C THR A 158 9.67 28.97 6.08
N SER A 159 10.56 28.64 5.14
CA SER A 159 10.72 27.26 4.68
C SER A 159 12.19 26.83 4.67
N LEU A 160 12.50 25.64 5.20
CA LEU A 160 13.78 24.95 5.01
C LEU A 160 13.64 24.05 3.79
N TRP A 161 14.54 24.16 2.83
CA TRP A 161 14.45 23.43 1.58
C TRP A 161 15.42 22.25 1.55
N ALA A 162 14.94 21.07 1.15
CA ALA A 162 15.82 20.05 0.62
C ALA A 162 16.17 20.39 -0.84
N ASP A 163 17.44 20.24 -1.21
CA ASP A 163 17.83 20.36 -2.61
C ASP A 163 17.36 19.11 -3.35
N ASN A 164 16.14 19.20 -3.90
CA ASN A 164 15.49 18.07 -4.59
C ASN A 164 15.99 17.92 -6.03
N ALA A 165 16.82 18.83 -6.55
CA ALA A 165 17.16 18.88 -7.98
C ALA A 165 18.14 17.78 -8.43
N THR A 166 18.86 17.14 -7.51
CA THR A 166 19.99 16.26 -7.88
C THR A 166 19.90 14.83 -7.33
N GLY A 167 18.94 14.52 -6.45
CA GLY A 167 18.86 13.20 -5.81
C GLY A 167 20.09 12.85 -4.95
N ALA A 168 20.97 13.82 -4.68
CA ALA A 168 22.16 13.66 -3.86
C ALA A 168 22.09 14.62 -2.67
N ALA A 169 22.43 14.13 -1.46
CA ALA A 169 22.65 15.00 -0.30
C ALA A 169 23.86 15.93 -0.58
N PRO A 170 23.84 17.22 -0.17
CA PRO A 170 23.33 17.65 1.12
C PRO A 170 22.28 18.76 1.05
N SER A 171 21.18 18.51 1.77
CA SER A 171 20.38 19.57 2.39
C SER A 171 21.28 20.52 3.19
N TYR A 172 21.04 21.81 3.01
CA TYR A 172 21.69 22.86 3.79
C TYR A 172 21.54 22.58 5.30
N VAL A 173 22.60 22.88 6.06
CA VAL A 173 22.50 23.00 7.51
C VAL A 173 21.91 24.37 7.78
N TYR A 174 20.83 24.44 8.55
CA TYR A 174 20.21 25.70 8.92
C TYR A 174 20.47 25.96 10.40
N ALA A 175 21.04 27.12 10.73
CA ALA A 175 21.02 27.59 12.11
C ALA A 175 19.63 28.16 12.41
N PHE A 176 19.11 27.85 13.59
CA PHE A 176 17.79 28.29 14.03
C PHE A 176 17.79 28.87 15.45
N VAL A 177 16.83 29.76 15.71
CA VAL A 177 16.44 30.23 17.04
C VAL A 177 14.92 30.08 17.20
N THR A 178 14.48 29.41 18.27
CA THR A 178 13.06 29.21 18.62
C THR A 178 12.51 30.44 19.34
N ASN A 179 11.19 30.51 19.52
CA ASN A 179 10.56 31.62 20.25
C ASN A 179 10.94 31.64 21.74
N GLU A 180 11.27 30.47 22.28
CA GLU A 180 11.70 30.21 23.65
C GLU A 180 13.19 30.57 23.86
N GLY A 181 13.87 31.00 22.79
CA GLY A 181 15.26 31.45 22.81
C GLY A 181 16.30 30.34 22.71
N SER A 182 15.86 29.09 22.50
CA SER A 182 16.78 28.00 22.20
C SER A 182 17.37 28.17 20.82
N ARG A 183 18.60 27.71 20.65
CA ARG A 183 19.34 27.90 19.40
C ARG A 183 19.99 26.60 18.98
N GLY A 184 20.09 26.37 17.68
CA GLY A 184 20.62 25.11 17.19
C GLY A 184 20.92 25.11 15.71
N ILE A 185 21.18 23.91 15.21
CA ILE A 185 21.23 23.62 13.78
C ILE A 185 20.29 22.47 13.44
N VAL A 186 19.69 22.52 12.26
CA VAL A 186 18.81 21.49 11.73
C VAL A 186 19.17 21.18 10.27
N GLN A 187 19.06 19.91 9.89
CA GLN A 187 19.28 19.44 8.53
C GLN A 187 18.22 18.42 8.11
N ILE A 188 17.73 18.53 6.87
CA ILE A 188 16.84 17.54 6.26
C ILE A 188 17.65 16.37 5.73
N VAL A 189 17.78 15.26 6.46
CA VAL A 189 18.63 14.13 6.06
C VAL A 189 18.10 13.42 4.81
N GLY A 190 16.79 13.45 4.58
CA GLY A 190 16.17 12.90 3.39
C GLY A 190 14.65 12.89 3.47
N THR A 191 14.01 12.43 2.42
CA THR A 191 12.56 12.22 2.38
C THR A 191 12.22 10.76 2.63
N VAL A 192 11.12 10.52 3.33
CA VAL A 192 10.46 9.22 3.45
C VAL A 192 9.27 9.28 2.48
N GLY A 193 9.29 8.56 1.37
CA GLY A 193 8.29 8.73 0.31
C GLY A 193 6.89 8.23 0.71
N PRO A 194 5.82 8.64 -0.01
CA PRO A 194 4.63 7.80 -0.09
C PRO A 194 5.06 6.53 -0.83
N TYR A 195 4.97 5.40 -0.16
CA TYR A 195 5.26 4.12 -0.80
C TYR A 195 3.98 3.61 -1.48
N GLU A 196 4.12 2.77 -2.51
CA GLU A 196 2.97 2.14 -3.20
C GLU A 196 2.13 1.25 -2.26
N ASP A 197 2.64 0.95 -1.06
CA ASP A 197 1.94 0.26 0.03
C ASP A 197 0.98 1.17 0.84
N GLY A 198 0.87 2.46 0.48
CA GLY A 198 0.05 3.45 1.19
C GLY A 198 0.69 4.03 2.45
N SER A 199 1.94 3.68 2.75
CA SER A 199 2.69 4.27 3.86
C SER A 199 2.82 5.78 3.64
N PRO A 200 2.61 6.59 4.69
CA PRO A 200 2.58 8.03 4.55
C PRO A 200 3.96 8.59 4.25
N SER A 201 4.00 9.57 3.37
CA SER A 201 5.21 10.35 3.12
C SER A 201 5.62 11.14 4.36
N GLY A 202 6.89 11.45 4.47
CA GLY A 202 7.50 12.25 5.52
C GLY A 202 8.88 12.76 5.12
N VAL A 203 9.54 13.41 6.07
CA VAL A 203 10.89 13.94 5.94
C VAL A 203 11.68 13.57 7.19
N LYS A 204 12.87 13.01 6.98
CA LYS A 204 13.82 12.71 8.05
C LYS A 204 14.65 13.96 8.31
N ILE A 205 14.65 14.42 9.56
CA ILE A 205 15.48 15.51 10.03
C ILE A 205 16.47 15.04 11.09
N ARG A 206 17.54 15.80 11.23
CA ARG A 206 18.40 15.77 12.40
C ARG A 206 18.66 17.18 12.89
N TYR A 207 18.71 17.37 14.21
CA TYR A 207 19.00 18.66 14.82
C TYR A 207 19.95 18.51 16.01
N LYS A 208 20.70 19.58 16.31
CA LYS A 208 21.46 19.77 17.56
C LYS A 208 20.99 21.08 18.16
N ILE A 209 20.63 21.07 19.45
CA ILE A 209 20.03 22.23 20.12
C ILE A 209 20.77 22.56 21.42
N GLU A 210 20.97 23.85 21.67
CA GLU A 210 21.35 24.41 22.95
C GLU A 210 20.09 25.04 23.55
N ARG A 211 19.54 24.39 24.58
CA ARG A 211 18.31 24.83 25.23
C ARG A 211 18.52 26.13 26.00
N ALA A 212 17.56 27.05 25.91
CA ALA A 212 17.54 28.23 26.77
C ALA A 212 17.41 27.82 28.23
N VAL A 213 18.14 28.52 29.12
CA VAL A 213 18.17 28.23 30.56
C VAL A 213 16.78 28.38 31.21
N GLU A 214 15.90 29.20 30.63
CA GLU A 214 14.53 29.37 31.12
C GLU A 214 13.61 28.20 30.76
N ALA A 215 13.77 27.59 29.57
CA ALA A 215 12.98 26.42 29.15
C ALA A 215 13.22 25.18 30.04
N LEU A 216 14.37 25.10 30.70
CA LEU A 216 14.69 24.02 31.65
C LEU A 216 13.97 24.13 33.00
N LYS A 217 13.36 25.28 33.32
CA LYS A 217 12.69 25.48 34.62
C LYS A 217 11.32 24.81 34.70
N ASP A 218 10.66 24.59 33.57
CA ASP A 218 9.30 24.01 33.51
C ASP A 218 9.28 22.48 33.48
N GLU A 219 10.42 21.81 33.26
CA GLU A 219 10.54 20.34 33.20
C GLU A 219 10.79 19.66 34.56
N VAL A 220 10.97 20.40 35.65
CA VAL A 220 11.15 19.79 36.99
C VAL A 220 9.78 19.67 37.68
N PRO A 221 9.12 18.49 37.69
CA PRO A 221 7.97 18.30 38.55
C PRO A 221 8.42 18.50 40.00
N ALA A 222 7.62 19.26 40.76
CA ALA A 222 7.82 19.51 42.18
C ALA A 222 7.70 18.20 43.00
N ALA A 223 8.68 17.32 42.88
CA ALA A 223 8.84 16.15 43.73
C ALA A 223 9.72 16.55 44.91
N GLY A 224 9.14 17.24 45.89
CA GLY A 224 9.88 17.66 47.06
C GLY A 224 9.06 18.40 48.11
N GLY A 225 8.23 17.66 48.86
CA GLY A 225 7.83 18.08 50.21
C GLY A 225 6.39 17.80 50.61
N SER A 226 6.17 16.75 51.40
CA SER A 226 5.81 16.93 52.82
C SER A 226 5.63 15.56 53.48
N LEU A 227 6.62 15.24 54.32
CA LEU A 227 6.59 14.14 55.28
C LEU A 227 6.19 14.77 56.62
N MET A 228 5.00 14.46 57.16
CA MET A 228 4.64 14.58 58.58
C MET A 228 3.22 14.04 58.82
N GLY A 229 3.08 13.19 59.84
CA GLY A 229 1.81 12.98 60.54
C GLY A 229 1.30 11.54 60.62
N ALA A 230 1.84 10.77 61.56
CA ALA A 230 1.22 9.54 62.07
C ALA A 230 -0.05 9.86 62.90
N THR A 231 -1.04 8.95 62.91
CA THR A 231 -1.53 8.21 64.11
C THR A 231 -2.94 7.62 63.92
N SER A 232 -3.13 6.39 64.45
CA SER A 232 -4.39 5.73 64.87
C SER A 232 -5.44 5.41 63.79
N GLY A 233 -6.16 4.29 63.75
CA GLY A 233 -6.43 3.21 64.69
C GLY A 233 -7.86 2.67 64.39
N MET A 234 -8.15 1.43 64.83
CA MET A 234 -9.47 0.76 64.93
C MET A 234 -9.77 -0.40 63.96
N SER A 235 -9.44 -1.57 64.51
CA SER A 235 -10.05 -2.89 64.44
C SER A 235 -11.60 -2.93 64.43
N GLY A 236 -12.18 -3.91 63.72
CA GLY A 236 -13.57 -4.38 63.82
C GLY A 236 -13.85 -5.63 62.96
N PRO A 237 -14.82 -6.51 63.29
CA PRO A 237 -14.60 -7.96 63.46
C PRO A 237 -15.18 -8.89 62.35
N PRO A 238 -14.89 -10.21 62.39
CA PRO A 238 -15.40 -11.19 61.44
C PRO A 238 -16.73 -11.81 61.91
N HIS A 239 -17.66 -12.02 60.99
CA HIS A 239 -18.89 -12.80 61.21
C HIS A 239 -18.84 -14.13 60.46
N SER A 240 -19.28 -15.17 61.17
CA SER A 240 -19.30 -16.58 60.80
C SER A 240 -20.73 -17.13 60.77
N GLY A 241 -20.96 -18.09 59.86
CA GLY A 241 -21.98 -19.15 59.92
C GLY A 241 -23.11 -19.05 58.87
N PRO A 242 -23.90 -20.14 58.63
CA PRO A 242 -23.61 -21.58 58.69
C PRO A 242 -24.09 -22.32 57.39
N PRO A 243 -24.09 -23.67 57.29
CA PRO A 243 -24.17 -24.42 56.03
C PRO A 243 -25.59 -24.87 55.66
N GLU A 244 -25.91 -24.93 54.36
CA GLU A 244 -27.09 -25.61 53.84
C GLU A 244 -26.72 -26.62 52.76
N THR A 245 -27.13 -27.85 53.03
CA THR A 245 -27.25 -29.00 52.14
C THR A 245 -28.48 -28.85 51.26
N GLY A 246 -28.36 -29.07 49.95
CA GLY A 246 -29.49 -29.17 49.04
C GLY A 246 -29.08 -29.78 47.70
N GLU A 247 -29.57 -30.98 47.45
CA GLU A 247 -29.56 -31.64 46.14
C GLU A 247 -30.42 -30.86 45.12
N ASP A 248 -30.12 -31.10 43.85
CA ASP A 248 -31.05 -31.19 42.71
C ASP A 248 -31.07 -30.06 41.65
N ALA A 249 -31.33 -30.52 40.42
CA ALA A 249 -31.53 -29.81 39.15
C ALA A 249 -30.28 -29.34 38.39
N GLY A 250 -29.95 -30.08 37.31
CA GLY A 250 -29.02 -29.69 36.26
C GLY A 250 -29.43 -28.36 35.63
N ALA A 251 -28.78 -27.28 36.07
CA ALA A 251 -28.83 -25.98 35.42
C ALA A 251 -28.13 -26.08 34.07
N LYS A 252 -28.90 -25.95 32.99
CA LYS A 252 -28.40 -25.70 31.64
C LYS A 252 -27.54 -24.44 31.71
N GLU A 253 -26.25 -24.59 31.47
CA GLU A 253 -25.25 -23.53 31.46
C GLU A 253 -25.80 -22.33 30.68
N PRO A 254 -25.83 -21.11 31.26
CA PRO A 254 -26.35 -19.95 30.56
C PRO A 254 -25.56 -19.76 29.27
N ALA A 255 -26.27 -19.70 28.14
CA ALA A 255 -25.65 -19.47 26.85
C ALA A 255 -24.73 -18.24 26.95
N PRO A 256 -23.50 -18.30 26.43
CA PRO A 256 -22.56 -17.19 26.51
C PRO A 256 -23.23 -15.93 25.94
N PRO A 257 -22.95 -14.74 26.53
CA PRO A 257 -23.55 -13.50 26.07
C PRO A 257 -23.34 -13.35 24.56
N GLY A 258 -24.44 -13.23 23.82
CA GLY A 258 -24.41 -13.17 22.36
C GLY A 258 -23.55 -12.00 21.89
N VAL A 259 -22.60 -12.27 20.98
CA VAL A 259 -21.84 -11.24 20.28
C VAL A 259 -22.81 -10.36 19.50
N SER A 260 -22.66 -9.04 19.58
CA SER A 260 -23.56 -8.14 18.84
C SER A 260 -23.37 -8.31 17.32
N PRO A 261 -24.44 -8.18 16.51
CA PRO A 261 -24.35 -8.25 15.05
C PRO A 261 -23.22 -7.40 14.45
N ALA A 262 -23.03 -6.18 14.97
CA ALA A 262 -21.98 -5.27 14.50
C ALA A 262 -20.55 -5.77 14.78
N ALA A 263 -20.30 -6.37 15.95
CA ALA A 263 -19.00 -6.93 16.29
C ALA A 263 -18.67 -8.15 15.40
N GLU A 264 -19.69 -8.93 15.06
CA GLU A 264 -19.56 -10.07 14.18
C GLU A 264 -19.28 -9.68 12.72
N LEU A 265 -19.98 -8.67 12.20
CA LEU A 265 -19.70 -8.09 10.88
C LEU A 265 -18.24 -7.63 10.80
N LYS A 266 -17.74 -6.95 11.84
CA LYS A 266 -16.33 -6.55 11.92
C LYS A 266 -15.37 -7.74 11.93
N THR A 267 -15.79 -8.88 12.47
CA THR A 267 -14.96 -10.09 12.51
C THR A 267 -14.87 -10.76 11.14
N LEU A 268 -15.95 -10.72 10.34
CA LEU A 268 -15.98 -11.23 8.97
C LEU A 268 -15.08 -10.45 8.02
N GLN A 269 -14.88 -9.14 8.24
CA GLN A 269 -14.02 -8.26 7.41
C GLN A 269 -12.52 -8.60 7.43
N ALA A 270 -12.10 -9.65 8.13
CA ALA A 270 -10.71 -10.08 8.07
C ALA A 270 -10.40 -10.85 6.79
N GLU A 271 -9.10 -11.05 6.56
CA GLU A 271 -8.61 -11.99 5.57
C GLU A 271 -8.70 -13.42 6.11
N TRP A 272 -9.11 -14.35 5.24
CA TRP A 272 -9.32 -15.75 5.62
C TRP A 272 -8.57 -16.69 4.68
N LYS A 273 -7.87 -17.66 5.25
CA LYS A 273 -7.19 -18.73 4.55
C LYS A 273 -8.04 -20.00 4.61
N VAL A 274 -8.25 -20.65 3.47
CA VAL A 274 -8.99 -21.92 3.42
C VAL A 274 -8.14 -23.03 4.06
N LEU A 275 -8.65 -23.62 5.14
CA LEU A 275 -8.05 -24.78 5.80
C LEU A 275 -8.51 -26.09 5.17
N ARG A 276 -9.81 -26.20 4.90
CA ARG A 276 -10.44 -27.43 4.43
C ARG A 276 -11.66 -27.11 3.56
N VAL A 277 -11.85 -27.90 2.52
CA VAL A 277 -13.07 -27.90 1.69
C VAL A 277 -13.64 -29.31 1.68
N GLU A 278 -14.90 -29.44 2.07
CA GLU A 278 -15.70 -30.66 1.93
C GLU A 278 -16.82 -30.40 0.92
N LYS A 279 -17.20 -31.42 0.16
CA LYS A 279 -18.23 -31.28 -0.86
C LYS A 279 -19.05 -32.57 -0.95
N GLY A 280 -20.34 -32.43 -1.21
CA GLY A 280 -21.18 -33.58 -1.54
C GLY A 280 -20.85 -34.10 -2.94
N GLU A 281 -21.30 -35.31 -3.26
CA GLU A 281 -21.10 -35.96 -4.56
C GLU A 281 -21.76 -35.18 -5.70
N ASP A 282 -22.90 -34.53 -5.40
CA ASP A 282 -23.67 -33.73 -6.34
C ASP A 282 -23.18 -32.27 -6.42
N ALA A 283 -22.20 -31.89 -5.58
CA ALA A 283 -21.61 -30.57 -5.64
C ALA A 283 -20.77 -30.40 -6.92
N ASP A 284 -21.02 -29.31 -7.64
CA ASP A 284 -20.30 -28.97 -8.87
C ASP A 284 -18.79 -28.85 -8.60
N ARG A 285 -18.00 -29.59 -9.38
CA ARG A 285 -16.54 -29.62 -9.27
C ARG A 285 -15.87 -28.27 -9.53
N SER A 286 -16.53 -27.34 -10.23
CA SER A 286 -15.96 -26.03 -10.59
C SER A 286 -15.73 -25.10 -9.40
N TRP A 287 -16.55 -25.17 -8.34
CA TRP A 287 -16.46 -24.24 -7.20
C TRP A 287 -15.27 -24.52 -6.27
N ALA A 288 -14.93 -25.80 -6.07
CA ALA A 288 -13.84 -26.18 -5.17
C ALA A 288 -12.45 -25.70 -5.66
N ALA A 289 -12.32 -25.34 -6.93
CA ALA A 289 -11.05 -24.92 -7.54
C ALA A 289 -10.80 -23.40 -7.50
N ILE A 290 -11.78 -22.58 -7.10
CA ILE A 290 -11.79 -21.14 -7.43
C ILE A 290 -11.64 -20.19 -6.22
N CYS A 291 -11.66 -20.66 -4.97
CA CYS A 291 -11.91 -19.74 -3.85
C CYS A 291 -10.70 -19.44 -2.93
N GLN A 292 -10.19 -18.21 -3.01
CA GLN A 292 -9.72 -17.43 -1.85
C GLN A 292 -10.83 -16.42 -1.45
N PHE A 293 -11.02 -16.15 -0.16
CA PHE A 293 -12.10 -15.29 0.35
C PHE A 293 -11.54 -14.02 0.99
N GLY A 294 -11.88 -12.84 0.45
CA GLY A 294 -11.59 -11.53 1.04
C GLY A 294 -12.86 -10.68 1.18
N PHE A 295 -13.18 -10.22 2.39
CA PHE A 295 -14.38 -9.42 2.69
C PHE A 295 -14.04 -7.92 2.73
N GLY A 296 -14.70 -7.10 1.89
CA GLY A 296 -14.48 -5.65 1.84
C GLY A 296 -14.91 -4.89 3.11
N SER A 297 -14.37 -3.69 3.31
CA SER A 297 -14.68 -2.82 4.46
C SER A 297 -16.03 -2.09 4.30
N GLY A 298 -16.77 -1.94 5.41
CA GLY A 298 -18.03 -1.17 5.48
C GLY A 298 -19.32 -1.98 5.40
N LEU A 299 -19.60 -2.81 6.42
CA LEU A 299 -20.81 -3.65 6.50
C LEU A 299 -21.93 -2.97 7.30
N ALA A 300 -23.15 -2.95 6.77
CA ALA A 300 -24.38 -2.72 7.51
C ALA A 300 -25.22 -4.02 7.52
N PRO A 301 -26.07 -4.26 8.53
CA PRO A 301 -27.01 -5.38 8.49
C PRO A 301 -27.91 -5.26 7.25
N GLU A 302 -28.21 -6.38 6.59
CA GLU A 302 -29.11 -6.48 5.43
C GLU A 302 -28.67 -5.80 4.12
N THR A 303 -27.45 -5.24 4.05
CA THR A 303 -26.91 -4.68 2.79
C THR A 303 -26.12 -5.70 1.97
N THR A 304 -26.11 -5.53 0.65
CA THR A 304 -25.35 -6.36 -0.30
C THR A 304 -23.93 -5.83 -0.46
N HIS A 305 -22.92 -6.71 -0.38
CA HIS A 305 -21.49 -6.35 -0.41
C HIS A 305 -20.74 -7.14 -1.48
N ARG A 306 -19.59 -6.65 -1.94
CA ARG A 306 -18.77 -7.32 -2.97
C ARG A 306 -17.76 -8.27 -2.31
N LEU A 307 -17.72 -9.52 -2.79
CA LEU A 307 -16.72 -10.52 -2.42
C LEU A 307 -15.79 -10.73 -3.62
N ASP A 308 -14.50 -10.49 -3.42
CA ASP A 308 -13.51 -10.75 -4.46
C ASP A 308 -12.98 -12.18 -4.33
N PHE A 309 -13.24 -13.00 -5.35
CA PHE A 309 -12.64 -14.32 -5.49
C PHE A 309 -11.35 -14.21 -6.28
N ARG A 310 -10.23 -14.64 -5.69
CA ARG A 310 -8.95 -14.81 -6.41
C ARG A 310 -8.78 -16.28 -6.78
N ALA A 311 -8.72 -16.57 -8.09
CA ALA A 311 -8.49 -17.93 -8.59
C ALA A 311 -6.99 -18.28 -8.52
N ASN A 312 -6.66 -19.42 -7.89
CA ASN A 312 -5.30 -19.92 -7.80
C ASN A 312 -4.90 -20.62 -9.12
N ARG A 313 -4.29 -19.87 -10.06
CA ARG A 313 -3.94 -20.40 -11.39
C ARG A 313 -2.60 -21.15 -11.35
N GLY A 314 -2.65 -22.46 -11.10
CA GLY A 314 -1.41 -23.26 -11.12
C GLY A 314 -1.53 -24.78 -11.02
N TYR A 315 -2.31 -25.47 -11.87
CA TYR A 315 -2.11 -26.93 -12.05
C TYR A 315 -2.52 -27.45 -13.45
N PRO A 316 -1.68 -28.26 -14.10
CA PRO A 316 -2.10 -29.32 -15.01
C PRO A 316 -2.23 -30.64 -14.23
N LEU A 317 -3.44 -31.20 -14.13
CA LEU A 317 -3.66 -32.52 -13.54
C LEU A 317 -3.48 -33.61 -14.61
N SER A 318 -2.37 -34.36 -14.53
CA SER A 318 -2.22 -35.67 -15.16
C SER A 318 -2.73 -36.75 -14.20
N VAL A 319 -3.74 -37.51 -14.61
CA VAL A 319 -4.20 -38.69 -13.88
C VAL A 319 -3.62 -39.93 -14.55
N ARG A 320 -2.78 -40.67 -13.83
CA ARG A 320 -2.43 -42.06 -14.18
C ARG A 320 -3.70 -42.92 -14.07
N ARG A 321 -4.11 -43.55 -15.17
CA ARG A 321 -4.94 -44.78 -15.14
C ARG A 321 -4.09 -45.95 -15.61
N CYS A 322 -4.26 -47.09 -14.94
CA CYS A 322 -3.82 -48.40 -15.42
C CYS A 322 -4.52 -48.71 -16.76
N SER A 323 -3.74 -49.13 -17.78
CA SER A 323 -4.14 -49.50 -19.15
C SER A 323 -4.78 -50.91 -19.24
N PRO A 324 -5.17 -51.43 -20.43
CA PRO A 324 -5.93 -50.93 -21.63
C PRO A 324 -7.15 -51.88 -21.95
N PRO A 325 -7.90 -51.84 -23.11
CA PRO A 325 -7.78 -51.11 -24.40
C PRO A 325 -9.05 -50.28 -24.74
N SER A 326 -9.22 -49.51 -25.82
CA SER A 326 -8.57 -49.35 -27.13
C SER A 326 -8.68 -47.88 -27.60
N ILE A 327 -7.96 -47.57 -28.68
CA ILE A 327 -7.53 -46.25 -29.15
C ILE A 327 -8.66 -45.42 -29.77
N SER A 328 -8.82 -44.18 -29.29
CA SER A 328 -9.10 -43.01 -30.15
C SER A 328 -8.33 -41.82 -29.60
N THR A 329 -7.63 -41.11 -30.48
CA THR A 329 -6.79 -39.95 -30.19
C THR A 329 -7.59 -38.81 -29.57
N PRO A 330 -7.16 -38.19 -28.45
CA PRO A 330 -7.84 -37.01 -27.93
C PRO A 330 -7.58 -35.83 -28.88
N SER A 331 -8.66 -35.16 -29.29
CA SER A 331 -8.59 -33.88 -30.01
C SER A 331 -7.85 -32.83 -29.17
N PRO A 332 -7.05 -31.95 -29.79
CA PRO A 332 -6.40 -30.86 -29.08
C PRO A 332 -7.45 -29.97 -28.42
N LEU A 333 -7.19 -29.57 -27.17
CA LEU A 333 -7.99 -28.59 -26.46
C LEU A 333 -8.05 -27.29 -27.29
N PRO A 334 -9.21 -26.60 -27.35
CA PRO A 334 -9.30 -25.32 -28.03
C PRO A 334 -8.36 -24.28 -27.39
N PRO A 335 -7.86 -23.31 -28.17
CA PRO A 335 -7.00 -22.26 -27.65
C PRO A 335 -7.71 -21.43 -26.58
N LEU A 336 -6.95 -21.00 -25.56
CA LEU A 336 -7.39 -20.25 -24.37
C LEU A 336 -8.12 -18.91 -24.66
N SER A 337 -8.14 -18.45 -25.92
CA SER A 337 -8.81 -17.22 -26.37
C SER A 337 -10.33 -17.34 -26.54
N HIS A 338 -10.92 -18.52 -26.28
CA HIS A 338 -12.37 -18.76 -26.42
C HIS A 338 -13.09 -19.01 -25.09
N LEU A 339 -12.48 -18.69 -23.94
CA LEU A 339 -13.22 -18.70 -22.69
C LEU A 339 -14.33 -17.64 -22.75
N PRO A 340 -15.60 -17.97 -22.50
CA PRO A 340 -16.67 -17.01 -22.65
C PRO A 340 -16.56 -15.90 -21.58
N PRO A 341 -17.09 -14.69 -21.84
CA PRO A 341 -16.89 -13.48 -21.02
C PRO A 341 -17.44 -13.54 -19.57
N TRP A 342 -17.96 -14.67 -19.13
CA TRP A 342 -18.42 -14.89 -17.75
C TRP A 342 -17.31 -15.28 -16.76
N TYR A 343 -16.04 -15.35 -17.17
CA TYR A 343 -14.94 -15.81 -16.30
C TYR A 343 -14.38 -14.77 -15.31
N ASP A 344 -14.70 -13.47 -15.46
CA ASP A 344 -14.38 -12.41 -14.49
C ASP A 344 -15.64 -11.93 -13.75
N GLN A 345 -16.50 -12.86 -13.35
CA GLN A 345 -17.70 -12.52 -12.60
C GLN A 345 -17.36 -12.29 -11.13
N GLY A 346 -17.52 -11.03 -10.71
CA GLY A 346 -17.62 -10.70 -9.30
C GLY A 346 -18.87 -11.35 -8.68
N PHE A 347 -18.78 -11.66 -7.40
CA PHE A 347 -19.95 -12.02 -6.62
C PHE A 347 -20.23 -10.92 -5.62
N GLU A 348 -21.51 -10.74 -5.37
CA GLU A 348 -22.00 -10.02 -4.21
C GLU A 348 -22.42 -11.02 -3.14
N TYR A 349 -22.50 -10.60 -1.88
CA TYR A 349 -22.96 -11.42 -0.79
C TYR A 349 -23.89 -10.67 0.14
N ARG A 350 -24.72 -11.42 0.87
CA ARG A 350 -25.59 -10.93 1.95
C ARG A 350 -25.46 -11.87 3.14
N ILE A 351 -25.43 -11.29 4.32
CA ILE A 351 -25.35 -12.02 5.59
C ILE A 351 -26.45 -11.55 6.53
N ASP A 352 -27.03 -12.51 7.26
CA ASP A 352 -27.95 -12.24 8.35
C ASP A 352 -27.43 -12.89 9.63
N PRO A 353 -26.81 -12.09 10.53
CA PRO A 353 -26.32 -12.59 11.81
C PRO A 353 -27.44 -12.90 12.82
N ALA A 354 -28.67 -12.43 12.59
CA ALA A 354 -29.80 -12.67 13.47
C ALA A 354 -30.53 -14.00 13.18
N ALA A 355 -30.34 -14.56 11.98
CA ALA A 355 -30.90 -15.85 11.62
C ALA A 355 -30.28 -17.02 12.43
N THR A 356 -31.05 -18.10 12.60
CA THR A 356 -30.60 -19.33 13.28
C THR A 356 -30.89 -20.57 12.42
N PRO A 357 -29.88 -21.22 11.81
CA PRO A 357 -28.47 -20.81 11.74
C PRO A 357 -28.28 -19.47 10.99
N LYS A 358 -27.17 -18.78 11.25
CA LYS A 358 -26.83 -17.51 10.60
C LYS A 358 -26.65 -17.71 9.12
N THR A 359 -27.15 -16.78 8.31
CA THR A 359 -27.23 -17.01 6.86
C THR A 359 -26.16 -16.27 6.07
N PHE A 360 -25.72 -16.89 4.97
CA PHE A 360 -24.73 -16.36 4.03
C PHE A 360 -25.19 -16.67 2.60
N ASP A 361 -25.52 -15.65 1.82
CA ASP A 361 -25.96 -15.78 0.43
C ASP A 361 -24.93 -15.17 -0.51
N LEU A 362 -24.64 -15.84 -1.63
CA LEU A 362 -23.86 -15.31 -2.74
C LEU A 362 -24.78 -14.95 -3.91
N PHE A 363 -24.54 -13.82 -4.54
CA PHE A 363 -25.25 -13.32 -5.71
C PHE A 363 -24.26 -13.14 -6.85
N GLN A 364 -24.62 -13.60 -8.04
CA GLN A 364 -23.82 -13.35 -9.23
C GLN A 364 -24.04 -11.90 -9.66
N VAL A 365 -22.96 -11.15 -9.91
CA VAL A 365 -23.06 -9.79 -10.44
C VAL A 365 -23.34 -9.88 -11.94
N TYR A 366 -24.58 -9.55 -12.32
CA TYR A 366 -24.99 -9.42 -13.72
C TYR A 366 -24.84 -7.97 -14.19
N PRO A 367 -24.68 -7.72 -15.50
CA PRO A 367 -24.80 -6.39 -16.10
C PRO A 367 -26.10 -5.69 -15.70
N ALA A 368 -26.09 -4.36 -15.64
CA ALA A 368 -27.21 -3.56 -15.15
C ALA A 368 -28.53 -3.90 -15.87
N GLY A 369 -29.57 -4.26 -15.11
CA GLY A 369 -30.93 -4.51 -15.60
C GLY A 369 -31.49 -5.90 -15.30
N GLU A 370 -30.64 -6.89 -14.97
CA GLU A 370 -31.10 -8.23 -14.59
C GLU A 370 -31.40 -8.34 -13.09
N LYS A 371 -32.46 -9.08 -12.73
CA LYS A 371 -32.76 -9.37 -11.31
C LYS A 371 -31.64 -10.21 -10.72
N LYS A 372 -30.95 -9.68 -9.70
CA LYS A 372 -29.94 -10.42 -8.92
C LYS A 372 -30.58 -11.69 -8.36
N ARG A 373 -30.09 -12.84 -8.78
CA ARG A 373 -30.46 -14.15 -8.22
C ARG A 373 -29.32 -14.65 -7.34
N PRO A 374 -29.62 -15.30 -6.20
CA PRO A 374 -28.58 -15.95 -5.43
C PRO A 374 -27.95 -17.04 -6.30
N ALA A 375 -26.63 -16.98 -6.45
CA ALA A 375 -25.82 -18.03 -7.05
C ALA A 375 -25.60 -19.20 -6.09
N ALA A 376 -25.61 -18.91 -4.78
CA ALA A 376 -25.62 -19.91 -3.72
C ALA A 376 -26.32 -19.37 -2.49
N GLN A 377 -26.98 -20.25 -1.75
CA GLN A 377 -27.55 -19.95 -0.44
C GLN A 377 -26.83 -20.79 0.61
N GLY A 378 -26.60 -20.21 1.77
CA GLY A 378 -25.74 -20.85 2.75
C GLY A 378 -25.94 -20.40 4.17
N ILE A 379 -25.12 -20.96 5.04
CA ILE A 379 -25.03 -20.62 6.45
C ILE A 379 -23.58 -20.43 6.84
N TYR A 380 -23.34 -19.65 7.89
CA TYR A 380 -21.99 -19.43 8.39
C TYR A 380 -21.91 -19.47 9.92
N GLN A 381 -20.73 -19.82 10.42
CA GLN A 381 -20.43 -19.84 11.86
C GLN A 381 -19.01 -19.31 12.07
N ILE A 382 -18.86 -18.39 13.02
CA ILE A 382 -17.56 -17.90 13.48
C ILE A 382 -17.29 -18.50 14.86
N ASP A 383 -16.12 -19.09 15.02
CA ASP A 383 -15.60 -19.64 16.27
C ASP A 383 -14.15 -19.15 16.45
N GLY A 384 -14.00 -17.99 17.11
CA GLY A 384 -12.72 -17.30 17.29
C GLY A 384 -12.05 -16.93 15.96
N ASP A 385 -10.94 -17.62 15.64
CA ASP A 385 -10.19 -17.45 14.40
C ASP A 385 -10.61 -18.43 13.30
N ARG A 386 -11.72 -19.16 13.47
CA ARG A 386 -12.25 -20.09 12.47
C ARG A 386 -13.58 -19.60 11.90
N LEU A 387 -13.72 -19.66 10.59
CA LEU A 387 -14.96 -19.38 9.87
C LEU A 387 -15.39 -20.65 9.13
N LYS A 388 -16.63 -21.07 9.33
CA LYS A 388 -17.27 -22.12 8.53
C LYS A 388 -18.31 -21.47 7.64
N ILE A 389 -18.31 -21.81 6.35
CA ILE A 389 -19.35 -21.41 5.40
C ILE A 389 -19.84 -22.67 4.71
N CYS A 390 -21.13 -23.00 4.83
CA CYS A 390 -21.75 -24.07 4.09
C CYS A 390 -22.65 -23.45 3.02
N LEU A 391 -22.44 -23.78 1.75
CA LEU A 391 -23.18 -23.25 0.61
C LEU A 391 -23.86 -24.39 -0.14
N THR A 392 -25.15 -24.26 -0.46
CA THR A 392 -25.81 -25.07 -1.50
C THR A 392 -25.81 -24.29 -2.79
N LYS A 393 -25.32 -24.91 -3.87
CA LYS A 393 -25.31 -24.27 -5.18
C LYS A 393 -26.75 -24.03 -5.67
N CYS A 394 -27.02 -22.82 -6.14
CA CYS A 394 -28.23 -22.57 -6.93
C CYS A 394 -27.97 -22.97 -8.38
N LEU A 395 -28.63 -24.03 -8.84
CA LEU A 395 -28.57 -24.39 -10.26
C LEU A 395 -29.22 -23.28 -11.10
N PRO A 396 -28.62 -22.89 -12.23
CA PRO A 396 -29.09 -21.78 -13.06
C PRO A 396 -30.44 -22.07 -13.74
N THR A 397 -30.89 -23.33 -13.74
CA THR A 397 -32.14 -23.73 -14.36
C THR A 397 -33.33 -23.34 -13.49
N PRO A 398 -34.28 -22.51 -13.97
CA PRO A 398 -35.45 -22.07 -13.20
C PRO A 398 -36.27 -23.23 -12.61
N LEU A 399 -36.30 -24.38 -13.31
CA LEU A 399 -37.04 -25.57 -12.91
C LEU A 399 -36.47 -26.30 -11.69
N LEU A 400 -35.22 -26.03 -11.30
CA LEU A 400 -34.59 -26.65 -10.13
C LEU A 400 -34.49 -25.67 -8.95
N GLN A 401 -34.99 -24.43 -9.10
CA GLN A 401 -34.88 -23.43 -8.04
C GLN A 401 -35.79 -23.70 -6.84
N GLU A 402 -36.93 -24.36 -7.05
CA GLU A 402 -37.91 -24.64 -6.00
C GLU A 402 -37.43 -25.70 -4.98
N HIS A 403 -36.35 -26.41 -5.29
CA HIS A 403 -35.84 -27.50 -4.44
C HIS A 403 -34.48 -27.21 -3.79
N ILE A 404 -33.89 -26.03 -4.01
CA ILE A 404 -32.64 -25.67 -3.33
C ILE A 404 -32.98 -25.24 -1.90
N GLN A 405 -32.81 -26.18 -0.96
CA GLN A 405 -32.89 -25.86 0.45
C GLN A 405 -31.54 -25.33 0.92
N ARG A 406 -31.56 -24.16 1.55
CA ARG A 406 -30.41 -23.62 2.29
C ARG A 406 -29.91 -24.70 3.27
N PRO A 407 -28.59 -24.95 3.39
CA PRO A 407 -28.09 -25.88 4.38
C PRO A 407 -28.52 -25.43 5.77
N ASN A 408 -28.94 -26.38 6.61
CA ASN A 408 -29.36 -26.08 7.99
C ASN A 408 -28.32 -26.49 9.04
N ARG A 409 -27.18 -27.06 8.61
CA ARG A 409 -26.09 -27.53 9.48
C ARG A 409 -24.74 -27.47 8.76
N PHE A 410 -23.65 -27.39 9.53
CA PHE A 410 -22.27 -27.41 9.03
C PHE A 410 -21.77 -28.84 8.83
N ALA A 411 -22.48 -29.62 8.01
CA ALA A 411 -22.12 -30.99 7.66
C ALA A 411 -22.57 -31.30 6.24
N ILE A 412 -21.75 -32.03 5.50
CA ILE A 412 -22.01 -32.43 4.13
C ILE A 412 -22.59 -33.85 4.11
N GLU A 413 -23.74 -34.02 3.47
CA GLU A 413 -24.24 -35.36 3.13
C GLU A 413 -23.65 -35.80 1.79
N ASN A 414 -23.36 -37.09 1.65
CA ASN A 414 -22.75 -37.62 0.43
C ASN A 414 -23.57 -37.27 -0.82
N SER A 415 -24.90 -37.30 -0.76
CA SER A 415 -25.78 -36.96 -1.90
C SER A 415 -26.23 -35.49 -1.92
N SER A 416 -25.51 -34.57 -1.26
CA SER A 416 -25.87 -33.15 -1.26
C SER A 416 -25.15 -32.37 -2.36
N ALA A 417 -25.74 -31.24 -2.77
CA ALA A 417 -25.06 -30.24 -3.59
C ALA A 417 -24.29 -29.21 -2.73
N ASP A 418 -24.05 -29.54 -1.47
CA ASP A 418 -23.47 -28.65 -0.48
C ASP A 418 -21.94 -28.64 -0.55
N ILE A 419 -21.36 -27.49 -0.25
CA ILE A 419 -19.91 -27.29 -0.12
C ILE A 419 -19.65 -26.60 1.21
N LEU A 420 -18.83 -27.21 2.05
CA LEU A 420 -18.42 -26.70 3.35
C LEU A 420 -16.98 -26.22 3.27
N PHE A 421 -16.81 -24.92 3.42
CA PHE A 421 -15.52 -24.27 3.61
C PHE A 421 -15.24 -24.13 5.10
N VAL A 422 -14.06 -24.58 5.52
CA VAL A 422 -13.49 -24.26 6.82
C VAL A 422 -12.29 -23.38 6.57
N LEU A 423 -12.32 -22.17 7.14
CA LEU A 423 -11.29 -21.16 6.99
C LEU A 423 -10.70 -20.80 8.35
N GLU A 424 -9.45 -20.37 8.35
CA GLU A 424 -8.79 -19.71 9.47
C GLU A 424 -8.51 -18.26 9.15
N ARG A 425 -8.49 -17.38 10.16
CA ARG A 425 -8.08 -16.00 9.98
C ARG A 425 -6.64 -15.97 9.47
N TYR A 426 -6.43 -15.32 8.33
CA TYR A 426 -5.11 -15.20 7.77
C TYR A 426 -4.26 -14.29 8.65
N ARG A 427 -3.10 -14.81 9.05
CA ARG A 427 -2.04 -14.05 9.71
C ARG A 427 -0.78 -14.32 8.89
N PRO A 428 -0.36 -13.39 8.03
CA PRO A 428 0.86 -13.60 7.25
C PRO A 428 2.00 -13.88 8.23
N PRO A 429 2.79 -14.96 8.03
CA PRO A 429 3.98 -15.23 8.82
C PRO A 429 4.91 -14.01 8.83
N GLU A 430 5.72 -13.83 9.87
CA GLU A 430 6.68 -12.73 9.94
C GLU A 430 7.60 -12.70 8.70
N ASP A 431 8.00 -13.86 8.18
CA ASP A 431 8.79 -13.96 6.94
C ASP A 431 8.06 -13.36 5.72
N GLU A 432 6.75 -13.61 5.59
CA GLU A 432 5.97 -13.11 4.47
C GLU A 432 5.78 -11.61 4.54
N LYS A 433 5.55 -11.07 5.74
CA LYS A 433 5.55 -9.62 5.98
C LYS A 433 6.91 -9.01 5.69
N ALA A 434 7.98 -9.69 6.13
CA ALA A 434 9.34 -9.22 5.92
C ALA A 434 9.71 -9.22 4.44
N LEU A 435 9.20 -10.16 3.65
CA LEU A 435 9.40 -10.27 2.20
C LEU A 435 8.74 -9.13 1.40
N GLN A 436 7.70 -8.48 1.92
CA GLN A 436 7.00 -7.43 1.18
C GLN A 436 7.86 -6.19 0.93
N GLY A 437 7.55 -5.47 -0.14
CA GLY A 437 8.20 -4.20 -0.48
C GLY A 437 9.32 -4.38 -1.51
N PHE A 438 10.22 -3.38 -1.57
CA PHE A 438 11.26 -3.30 -2.60
C PHE A 438 12.60 -3.83 -2.11
N TRP A 439 13.26 -4.58 -2.99
CA TRP A 439 14.53 -5.22 -2.72
C TRP A 439 15.55 -4.82 -3.77
N ASP A 440 16.67 -4.28 -3.30
CA ASP A 440 17.85 -4.07 -4.14
C ASP A 440 18.64 -5.37 -4.25
N ILE A 441 19.07 -5.69 -5.47
CA ILE A 441 19.81 -6.92 -5.73
C ILE A 441 21.29 -6.72 -5.35
N ILE A 442 21.66 -7.12 -4.14
CA ILE A 442 23.06 -7.04 -3.68
C ILE A 442 23.95 -8.10 -4.31
N TRP A 443 23.38 -9.25 -4.72
CA TRP A 443 24.09 -10.35 -5.37
C TRP A 443 23.17 -11.12 -6.31
N GLN A 444 23.68 -11.52 -7.47
CA GLN A 444 22.95 -12.31 -8.47
C GLN A 444 23.93 -13.20 -9.23
N VAL A 445 23.55 -14.45 -9.46
CA VAL A 445 24.23 -15.40 -10.35
C VAL A 445 23.24 -15.84 -11.42
N THR A 446 23.68 -15.87 -12.67
CA THR A 446 22.90 -16.36 -13.81
C THR A 446 23.76 -17.37 -14.56
N ASP A 447 23.24 -18.59 -14.71
CA ASP A 447 23.95 -19.71 -15.35
C ASP A 447 25.35 -19.97 -14.75
N GLY A 448 25.47 -19.88 -13.42
CA GLY A 448 26.73 -20.06 -12.70
C GLY A 448 27.70 -18.88 -12.78
N VAL A 449 27.36 -17.82 -13.52
CA VAL A 449 28.19 -16.61 -13.66
C VAL A 449 27.64 -15.48 -12.78
N PRO A 450 28.45 -14.90 -11.89
CA PRO A 450 28.05 -13.71 -11.14
C PRO A 450 27.72 -12.54 -12.07
N VAL A 451 26.55 -11.92 -11.88
CA VAL A 451 26.13 -10.76 -12.66
C VAL A 451 26.91 -9.52 -12.17
N PRO A 452 27.53 -8.74 -13.07
CA PRO A 452 28.24 -7.51 -12.72
C PRO A 452 27.36 -6.52 -11.96
N GLU A 453 27.95 -5.80 -11.00
CA GLU A 453 27.22 -4.90 -10.11
C GLU A 453 26.43 -3.81 -10.86
N GLU A 454 26.99 -3.26 -11.92
CA GLU A 454 26.35 -2.28 -12.82
C GLU A 454 25.03 -2.78 -13.42
N ASN A 455 24.93 -4.08 -13.71
CA ASN A 455 23.72 -4.70 -14.24
C ASN A 455 22.72 -5.07 -13.13
N ARG A 456 23.18 -5.24 -11.89
CA ARG A 456 22.31 -5.50 -10.73
C ARG A 456 21.66 -4.21 -10.22
N ARG A 457 22.40 -3.10 -10.18
CA ARG A 457 21.90 -1.80 -9.68
C ARG A 457 20.75 -1.23 -10.50
N VAL A 458 20.60 -1.64 -11.76
CA VAL A 458 19.47 -1.25 -12.62
C VAL A 458 18.25 -2.14 -12.46
N ARG A 459 18.35 -3.22 -11.68
CA ARG A 459 17.26 -4.16 -11.40
C ARG A 459 16.80 -4.00 -9.97
N ARG A 460 15.49 -3.90 -9.79
CA ARG A 460 14.85 -3.90 -8.47
C ARG A 460 13.77 -4.96 -8.47
N TRP A 461 13.58 -5.62 -7.33
CA TRP A 461 12.48 -6.54 -7.14
C TRP A 461 11.47 -5.87 -6.22
N SER A 462 10.18 -6.13 -6.42
CA SER A 462 9.19 -5.87 -5.38
C SER A 462 8.33 -7.09 -5.15
N PHE A 463 7.95 -7.34 -3.90
CA PHE A 463 7.00 -8.39 -3.56
C PHE A 463 5.75 -7.73 -2.98
N HIS A 464 4.59 -8.11 -3.53
CA HIS A 464 3.27 -7.65 -3.10
C HIS A 464 2.31 -8.82 -3.13
N ASP A 465 1.83 -9.23 -1.95
CA ASP A 465 1.02 -10.43 -1.77
C ASP A 465 1.74 -11.66 -2.37
N ASP A 466 1.07 -12.33 -3.31
CA ASP A 466 1.54 -13.51 -4.05
C ASP A 466 2.32 -13.14 -5.34
N TYR A 467 2.76 -11.89 -5.50
CA TYR A 467 3.45 -11.43 -6.70
C TYR A 467 4.86 -10.95 -6.42
N ALA A 468 5.78 -11.31 -7.31
CA ALA A 468 7.07 -10.65 -7.46
C ALA A 468 7.08 -9.83 -8.76
N PHE A 469 7.56 -8.60 -8.70
CA PHE A 469 7.77 -7.75 -9.86
C PHE A 469 9.26 -7.54 -10.03
N ILE A 470 9.77 -7.78 -11.24
CA ILE A 470 11.15 -7.46 -11.59
C ILE A 470 11.13 -6.21 -12.47
N TYR A 471 11.76 -5.15 -11.99
CA TYR A 471 11.91 -3.90 -12.72
C TYR A 471 13.16 -3.99 -13.58
N GLU A 472 12.98 -3.99 -14.91
CA GLU A 472 14.05 -3.90 -15.90
C GLU A 472 13.86 -2.66 -16.79
N ARG A 473 14.76 -2.42 -17.76
CA ARG A 473 14.73 -1.25 -18.69
C ARG A 473 13.47 -1.12 -19.58
N GLY A 474 12.42 -1.89 -19.35
CA GLY A 474 11.12 -1.81 -20.02
C GLY A 474 9.92 -1.73 -19.08
N GLY A 475 10.14 -1.52 -17.77
CA GLY A 475 9.09 -1.50 -16.74
C GLY A 475 9.02 -2.80 -15.93
N PRO A 476 8.04 -2.91 -15.01
CA PRO A 476 7.87 -4.07 -14.14
C PRO A 476 7.35 -5.28 -14.92
N VAL A 477 7.98 -6.43 -14.71
CA VAL A 477 7.50 -7.73 -15.19
C VAL A 477 6.93 -8.50 -14.00
N PRO A 478 5.62 -8.81 -13.97
CA PRO A 478 5.02 -9.54 -12.88
C PRO A 478 5.30 -11.04 -12.98
N PHE A 479 5.44 -11.66 -11.82
CA PHE A 479 5.57 -13.09 -11.63
C PHE A 479 4.71 -13.52 -10.44
N VAL A 480 4.12 -14.71 -10.54
CA VAL A 480 3.31 -15.29 -9.45
C VAL A 480 4.23 -16.15 -8.59
N LEU A 481 4.19 -15.91 -7.28
CA LEU A 481 4.85 -16.74 -6.27
C LEU A 481 4.06 -18.03 -6.12
N ASP A 482 4.75 -19.17 -5.98
CA ASP A 482 4.10 -20.46 -5.77
C ASP A 482 4.02 -20.73 -4.25
N PRO A 483 2.86 -20.52 -3.59
CA PRO A 483 2.74 -20.66 -2.15
C PRO A 483 2.87 -22.10 -1.66
N LEU A 484 2.87 -23.09 -2.56
CA LEU A 484 2.89 -24.51 -2.23
C LEU A 484 4.31 -25.12 -2.29
N LYS A 485 5.32 -24.35 -2.74
CA LYS A 485 6.72 -24.79 -2.74
C LYS A 485 7.43 -24.38 -1.44
N ARG A 486 8.39 -25.20 -1.00
CA ARG A 486 9.12 -25.01 0.27
C ARG A 486 9.75 -23.61 0.32
N LYS A 487 9.66 -22.97 1.50
CA LYS A 487 10.06 -21.58 1.77
C LYS A 487 11.47 -21.19 1.30
N GLU A 488 12.38 -22.16 1.16
CA GLU A 488 13.78 -21.95 0.77
C GLU A 488 14.00 -21.90 -0.76
N THR A 489 12.98 -22.17 -1.58
CA THR A 489 13.10 -22.14 -3.05
C THR A 489 11.82 -21.63 -3.71
N GLN A 490 11.86 -20.40 -4.22
CA GLN A 490 10.77 -19.77 -4.98
C GLN A 490 11.03 -19.95 -6.48
N ASN A 491 10.13 -20.66 -7.18
CA ASN A 491 10.16 -20.73 -8.63
C ASN A 491 9.30 -19.62 -9.22
N VAL A 492 9.92 -18.79 -10.04
CA VAL A 492 9.31 -17.60 -10.61
C VAL A 492 8.88 -17.93 -12.06
N GLN A 493 7.58 -17.98 -12.35
CA GLN A 493 7.07 -18.40 -13.68
C GLN A 493 6.61 -17.20 -14.52
N ARG A 494 7.19 -17.04 -15.70
CA ARG A 494 6.81 -16.00 -16.68
C ARG A 494 5.54 -16.42 -17.45
N PRO A 495 4.55 -15.54 -17.66
CA PRO A 495 3.46 -15.80 -18.60
C PRO A 495 4.00 -15.99 -20.03
N SER A 496 3.52 -17.02 -20.75
CA SER A 496 3.97 -17.33 -22.11
C SER A 496 3.49 -16.28 -23.13
N ARG A 497 4.38 -15.84 -24.04
CA ARG A 497 4.05 -15.00 -25.19
C ARG A 497 3.25 -15.81 -26.23
N GLY A 498 2.02 -15.40 -26.54
CA GLY A 498 1.26 -15.91 -27.68
C GLY A 498 1.81 -15.38 -29.01
N SER A 499 1.91 -16.25 -30.02
CA SER A 499 2.37 -15.94 -31.38
C SER A 499 1.29 -15.23 -32.20
N ALA A 500 1.64 -14.16 -32.92
CA ALA A 500 0.73 -13.40 -33.76
C ALA A 500 0.45 -14.13 -35.10
N ALA A 501 -0.82 -14.37 -35.40
CA ALA A 501 -1.29 -14.86 -36.70
C ALA A 501 -1.93 -13.71 -37.50
N LYS A 502 -1.59 -13.62 -38.79
CA LYS A 502 -2.12 -12.65 -39.77
C LYS A 502 -3.60 -12.92 -40.09
N LEU A 503 -4.41 -11.86 -40.16
CA LEU A 503 -5.79 -11.86 -40.70
C LEU A 503 -6.00 -10.68 -41.68
N PRO A 504 -7.01 -10.76 -42.59
CA PRO A 504 -7.03 -10.08 -43.88
C PRO A 504 -7.75 -8.71 -43.89
N GLN A 505 -7.47 -7.91 -44.93
CA GLN A 505 -8.02 -6.58 -45.18
C GLN A 505 -9.49 -6.57 -45.65
N PRO A 506 -10.29 -5.54 -45.30
CA PRO A 506 -11.50 -5.17 -46.01
C PRO A 506 -11.39 -3.84 -46.79
N THR A 507 -12.19 -3.77 -47.86
CA THR A 507 -12.32 -2.68 -48.86
C THR A 507 -13.06 -1.45 -48.33
N SER A 508 -12.68 -0.28 -48.85
CA SER A 508 -13.16 1.06 -48.49
C SER A 508 -14.47 1.49 -49.18
N GLU A 509 -15.32 2.23 -48.46
CA GLU A 509 -16.11 3.35 -49.01
C GLU A 509 -16.11 4.52 -48.02
N GLY A 510 -16.06 5.75 -48.55
CA GLY A 510 -15.67 6.97 -47.84
C GLY A 510 -16.80 7.87 -47.36
N GLY A 511 -16.40 8.88 -46.58
CA GLY A 511 -17.21 10.01 -46.14
C GLY A 511 -16.29 11.18 -45.76
N HIS A 512 -16.72 12.40 -46.09
CA HIS A 512 -15.98 13.65 -46.03
C HIS A 512 -15.62 14.13 -44.61
N ASP A 513 -14.47 14.80 -44.50
CA ASP A 513 -13.79 15.21 -43.27
C ASP A 513 -13.85 16.74 -43.12
N GLU A 514 -14.34 17.25 -41.99
CA GLU A 514 -14.27 18.67 -41.60
C GLU A 514 -13.24 18.86 -40.46
N ASP A 515 -12.42 19.91 -40.61
CA ASP A 515 -11.63 20.60 -39.58
C ASP A 515 -10.84 19.78 -38.54
N VAL A 516 -9.89 18.96 -38.98
CA VAL A 516 -8.82 18.41 -38.11
C VAL A 516 -7.51 19.19 -38.29
N ARG A 517 -7.03 19.82 -37.22
CA ARG A 517 -5.75 20.56 -37.19
C ARG A 517 -4.56 19.61 -36.97
N GLU A 518 -3.44 19.90 -37.63
CA GLU A 518 -2.19 19.14 -37.49
C GLU A 518 -1.53 19.42 -36.11
N PHE A 519 -1.08 18.36 -35.45
CA PHE A 519 -0.48 18.41 -34.11
C PHE A 519 1.01 18.09 -34.14
N ALA A 520 1.84 19.00 -33.61
CA ALA A 520 3.25 18.76 -33.33
C ALA A 520 3.43 18.51 -31.81
N PRO A 521 4.02 17.38 -31.37
CA PRO A 521 4.16 17.08 -29.96
C PRO A 521 5.15 18.03 -29.27
N LYS A 522 4.77 18.57 -28.10
CA LYS A 522 5.70 19.27 -27.20
C LYS A 522 6.61 18.27 -26.49
N GLU A 523 7.92 18.51 -26.49
CA GLU A 523 8.93 17.63 -25.92
C GLU A 523 8.79 17.47 -24.38
N ASN A 524 8.87 16.21 -23.93
CA ASN A 524 9.25 15.68 -22.60
C ASN A 524 8.89 16.45 -21.31
N GLY A 525 7.60 16.67 -21.04
CA GLY A 525 7.09 16.95 -19.68
C GLY A 525 6.63 15.67 -18.94
N PRO A 526 6.44 15.69 -17.61
CA PRO A 526 5.85 14.57 -16.87
C PRO A 526 4.36 14.39 -17.17
N TRP A 527 3.86 13.15 -17.08
CA TRP A 527 2.48 12.76 -17.42
C TRP A 527 1.82 12.03 -16.25
N HIS A 528 0.53 12.24 -16.05
CA HIS A 528 -0.28 11.41 -15.16
C HIS A 528 -1.17 10.48 -15.97
N PHE A 529 -1.17 9.20 -15.61
CA PHE A 529 -2.15 8.25 -16.16
C PHE A 529 -3.54 8.59 -15.64
N VAL A 530 -4.49 8.75 -16.56
CA VAL A 530 -5.87 9.14 -16.25
C VAL A 530 -6.81 7.95 -16.35
N GLY A 531 -6.64 7.10 -17.38
CA GLY A 531 -7.50 5.94 -17.62
C GLY A 531 -7.18 5.26 -18.94
N VAL A 532 -8.04 4.36 -19.39
CA VAL A 532 -7.96 3.74 -20.73
C VAL A 532 -9.20 4.04 -21.55
N VAL A 533 -9.05 4.02 -22.88
CA VAL A 533 -10.17 4.10 -23.80
C VAL A 533 -10.94 2.78 -23.75
N THR A 534 -12.21 2.81 -23.38
CA THR A 534 -13.08 1.63 -23.29
C THR A 534 -13.97 1.46 -24.51
N GLU A 535 -14.32 2.56 -25.18
CA GLU A 535 -15.19 2.56 -26.36
C GLU A 535 -14.74 3.65 -27.34
N VAL A 536 -14.95 3.40 -28.63
CA VAL A 536 -14.63 4.34 -29.72
C VAL A 536 -15.85 4.42 -30.64
N GLY A 537 -16.49 5.58 -30.66
CA GLY A 537 -17.62 5.92 -31.53
C GLY A 537 -17.16 6.25 -32.96
N GLY A 538 -18.05 6.00 -33.93
CA GLY A 538 -17.77 6.28 -35.35
C GLY A 538 -17.65 7.77 -35.69
N ASP A 539 -18.06 8.66 -34.79
CA ASP A 539 -18.02 10.12 -34.90
C ASP A 539 -16.75 10.75 -34.28
N GLY A 540 -15.78 9.92 -33.86
CA GLY A 540 -14.57 10.36 -33.17
C GLY A 540 -14.77 10.61 -31.67
N THR A 541 -15.91 10.20 -31.10
CA THR A 541 -16.10 10.15 -29.65
C THR A 541 -15.38 8.94 -29.05
N VAL A 542 -14.79 9.08 -27.87
CA VAL A 542 -14.18 7.99 -27.10
C VAL A 542 -14.70 8.03 -25.67
N VAL A 543 -14.83 6.86 -25.05
CA VAL A 543 -15.16 6.72 -23.63
C VAL A 543 -13.91 6.35 -22.85
N ILE A 544 -13.65 7.07 -21.77
CA ILE A 544 -12.50 6.90 -20.88
C ILE A 544 -12.98 6.21 -19.60
N SER A 545 -12.24 5.21 -19.12
CA SER A 545 -12.53 4.41 -17.91
C SER A 545 -12.44 5.19 -16.58
N SER A 546 -12.44 6.51 -16.61
CA SER A 546 -12.23 7.38 -15.45
C SER A 546 -13.05 8.65 -15.61
N GLY A 547 -13.48 9.23 -14.49
CA GLY A 547 -14.46 10.32 -14.48
C GLY A 547 -14.20 11.32 -13.36
N GLU A 548 -15.26 11.87 -12.77
CA GLU A 548 -15.19 12.92 -11.75
C GLU A 548 -14.36 12.49 -10.52
N VAL A 549 -14.49 11.23 -10.08
CA VAL A 549 -13.73 10.72 -8.92
C VAL A 549 -12.23 10.67 -9.16
N ASN A 550 -11.80 10.69 -10.42
CA ASN A 550 -10.40 10.75 -10.85
C ASN A 550 -9.97 12.18 -11.20
N GLY A 551 -10.83 13.16 -10.91
CA GLY A 551 -10.59 14.59 -11.15
C GLY A 551 -10.58 14.97 -12.62
N ILE A 552 -11.23 14.20 -13.51
CA ILE A 552 -11.46 14.63 -14.90
C ILE A 552 -12.51 15.73 -14.91
N ARG A 553 -12.29 16.78 -15.70
CA ARG A 553 -13.23 17.89 -15.86
C ARG A 553 -13.75 17.98 -17.28
N GLN A 554 -14.97 18.50 -17.43
CA GLN A 554 -15.50 18.88 -18.75
C GLN A 554 -14.57 19.92 -19.40
N ASP A 555 -14.42 19.83 -20.71
CA ASP A 555 -13.54 20.64 -21.56
C ASP A 555 -12.03 20.44 -21.32
N GLU A 556 -11.64 19.49 -20.47
CA GLU A 556 -10.24 19.14 -20.26
C GLU A 556 -9.64 18.48 -21.51
N GLU A 557 -8.40 18.83 -21.84
CA GLU A 557 -7.64 18.22 -22.93
C GLU A 557 -6.71 17.12 -22.39
N LEU A 558 -6.85 15.92 -22.94
CA LEU A 558 -6.09 14.73 -22.56
C LEU A 558 -5.39 14.14 -23.79
N GLU A 559 -4.24 13.51 -23.57
CA GLU A 559 -3.48 12.84 -24.64
C GLU A 559 -3.72 11.33 -24.63
N VAL A 560 -3.90 10.74 -25.80
CA VAL A 560 -4.07 9.30 -25.99
C VAL A 560 -2.77 8.69 -26.54
N ILE A 561 -2.28 7.66 -25.86
CA ILE A 561 -1.04 6.94 -26.14
C ILE A 561 -1.37 5.47 -26.43
N HIS A 562 -0.91 4.96 -27.57
CA HIS A 562 -1.10 3.56 -27.94
C HIS A 562 -0.20 2.66 -27.10
N GLY A 563 -0.73 1.50 -26.68
CA GLY A 563 0.00 0.54 -25.85
C GLY A 563 1.17 -0.13 -26.56
N GLU A 564 1.22 -0.10 -27.90
CA GLU A 564 2.33 -0.66 -28.66
C GLU A 564 3.53 0.32 -28.68
N THR A 565 4.64 -0.14 -28.11
CA THR A 565 5.95 0.50 -28.29
C THR A 565 6.50 0.13 -29.66
N ASP A 566 7.10 1.08 -30.36
CA ASP A 566 7.85 0.74 -31.58
C ASP A 566 9.07 -0.14 -31.29
N ASP A 567 9.79 -0.58 -32.33
CA ASP A 567 10.99 -1.42 -32.22
C ASP A 567 12.12 -0.79 -31.35
N LYS A 568 11.98 0.49 -30.98
CA LYS A 568 12.89 1.22 -30.10
C LYS A 568 12.35 1.39 -28.67
N GLY A 569 11.22 0.79 -28.35
CA GLY A 569 10.60 0.85 -27.02
C GLY A 569 9.89 2.18 -26.74
N ALA A 570 9.70 3.05 -27.73
CA ALA A 570 9.05 4.34 -27.52
C ALA A 570 7.53 4.23 -27.72
N SER A 571 6.77 4.54 -26.67
CA SER A 571 5.33 4.78 -26.79
C SER A 571 5.11 6.09 -27.57
N ARG A 572 4.36 6.03 -28.67
CA ARG A 572 4.08 7.21 -29.49
C ARG A 572 2.79 7.89 -29.01
N ARG A 573 2.71 9.21 -29.18
CA ARG A 573 1.48 10.00 -28.94
C ARG A 573 0.64 9.99 -30.22
N PHE A 574 -0.65 9.70 -30.11
CA PHE A 574 -1.49 9.45 -31.28
C PHE A 574 -2.63 10.45 -31.43
N ALA A 575 -3.29 10.84 -30.34
CA ALA A 575 -4.41 11.77 -30.40
C ALA A 575 -4.48 12.70 -29.18
N LEU A 576 -5.04 13.89 -29.40
CA LEU A 576 -5.51 14.80 -28.37
C LEU A 576 -7.04 14.70 -28.34
N VAL A 577 -7.61 14.45 -27.17
CA VAL A 577 -9.05 14.38 -26.95
C VAL A 577 -9.47 15.51 -26.02
N ARG A 578 -10.66 16.09 -26.25
CA ARG A 578 -11.29 17.06 -25.35
C ARG A 578 -12.51 16.42 -24.70
N VAL A 579 -12.56 16.43 -23.38
CA VAL A 579 -13.65 15.84 -22.60
C VAL A 579 -14.95 16.62 -22.84
N THR A 580 -15.98 15.94 -23.35
CA THR A 580 -17.28 16.54 -23.68
C THR A 580 -18.31 16.33 -22.58
N SER A 581 -18.21 15.22 -21.84
CA SER A 581 -19.05 14.97 -20.65
C SER A 581 -18.31 14.11 -19.63
N VAL A 582 -18.65 14.32 -18.35
CA VAL A 582 -18.04 13.58 -17.23
C VAL A 582 -19.13 12.93 -16.40
N ALA A 583 -19.04 11.63 -16.23
CA ALA A 583 -19.78 10.87 -15.25
C ALA A 583 -18.91 10.59 -14.02
N ARG A 584 -19.48 10.00 -12.98
CA ARG A 584 -18.76 9.73 -11.72
C ARG A 584 -17.48 8.91 -11.95
N THR A 585 -17.53 7.87 -12.79
CA THR A 585 -16.44 6.90 -13.01
C THR A 585 -16.01 6.76 -14.47
N SER A 586 -16.55 7.56 -15.37
CA SER A 586 -16.19 7.57 -16.79
C SER A 586 -16.32 8.98 -17.37
N ALA A 587 -15.72 9.20 -18.53
CA ALA A 587 -15.84 10.46 -19.26
C ALA A 587 -15.94 10.18 -20.75
N ALA A 588 -16.79 10.92 -21.46
CA ALA A 588 -16.78 10.93 -22.91
C ALA A 588 -15.89 12.08 -23.37
N ALA A 589 -15.08 11.84 -24.39
CA ALA A 589 -14.22 12.85 -24.99
C ALA A 589 -14.29 12.77 -26.52
N ARG A 590 -14.09 13.88 -27.21
CA ARG A 590 -14.02 13.92 -28.66
C ARG A 590 -12.58 14.10 -29.11
N VAL A 591 -12.15 13.34 -30.11
CA VAL A 591 -10.83 13.54 -30.74
C VAL A 591 -10.81 14.92 -31.40
N VAL A 592 -9.93 15.80 -30.93
CA VAL A 592 -9.78 17.18 -31.43
C VAL A 592 -8.57 17.35 -32.35
N ALA A 593 -7.56 16.49 -32.19
CA ALA A 593 -6.45 16.39 -33.12
C ALA A 593 -5.92 14.95 -33.11
N ALA A 594 -5.58 14.43 -34.27
CA ALA A 594 -4.92 13.13 -34.41
C ALA A 594 -3.74 13.28 -35.35
N ARG A 595 -2.66 12.53 -35.07
CA ARG A 595 -1.48 12.56 -35.93
C ARG A 595 -1.83 11.90 -37.26
N ARG A 596 -1.55 12.61 -38.36
CA ARG A 596 -1.73 12.06 -39.71
C ARG A 596 -0.57 11.13 -40.04
N PHE A 597 -0.87 9.91 -40.47
CA PHE A 597 0.10 9.01 -41.08
C PHE A 597 -0.24 8.85 -42.54
N LEU A 598 0.77 8.72 -43.40
CA LEU A 598 0.54 8.24 -44.75
C LEU A 598 0.23 6.74 -44.67
N ASP A 599 -0.73 6.26 -45.45
CA ASP A 599 -0.95 4.83 -45.67
C ASP A 599 0.33 4.15 -46.20
N GLU A 600 0.32 2.81 -46.25
CA GLU A 600 1.46 2.00 -46.72
C GLU A 600 1.90 2.38 -48.15
N ASP A 601 1.01 2.98 -48.94
CA ASP A 601 1.27 3.47 -50.30
C ASP A 601 1.77 4.92 -50.37
N GLY A 602 1.87 5.63 -49.24
CA GLY A 602 2.35 7.01 -49.18
C GLY A 602 1.37 8.05 -49.74
N LYS A 603 0.10 7.69 -49.96
CA LYS A 603 -0.84 8.43 -50.83
C LYS A 603 -2.05 9.00 -50.10
N ARG A 604 -2.44 8.46 -48.96
CA ARG A 604 -3.55 9.02 -48.16
C ARG A 604 -3.17 9.19 -46.72
N PHE A 605 -3.65 10.27 -46.13
CA PHE A 605 -3.59 10.43 -44.68
C PHE A 605 -4.63 9.51 -44.05
N VAL A 606 -4.17 8.51 -43.30
CA VAL A 606 -5.01 7.69 -42.43
C VAL A 606 -4.80 8.22 -41.02
N PHE A 607 -5.89 8.60 -40.37
CA PHE A 607 -5.87 8.80 -38.93
C PHE A 607 -5.72 7.42 -38.31
N ASP A 608 -4.62 7.20 -37.59
CA ASP A 608 -4.52 6.00 -36.77
C ASP A 608 -5.65 6.11 -35.73
N ARG A 609 -6.59 5.17 -35.82
CA ARG A 609 -7.81 5.25 -35.03
C ARG A 609 -7.42 4.97 -33.60
N VAL A 610 -7.83 5.87 -32.69
CA VAL A 610 -7.85 5.55 -31.26
C VAL A 610 -8.53 4.19 -31.11
N LYS A 611 -7.93 3.28 -30.34
CA LYS A 611 -8.43 1.92 -30.13
C LYS A 611 -8.84 1.73 -28.68
N VAL A 612 -9.75 0.78 -28.47
CA VAL A 612 -10.04 0.28 -27.12
C VAL A 612 -8.75 -0.29 -26.52
N GLY A 613 -8.44 0.11 -25.29
CA GLY A 613 -7.22 -0.23 -24.57
C GLY A 613 -6.13 0.85 -24.60
N ASP A 614 -6.26 1.88 -25.44
CA ASP A 614 -5.29 2.98 -25.46
C ASP A 614 -5.28 3.74 -24.14
N ARG A 615 -4.08 4.18 -23.73
CA ARG A 615 -3.88 4.89 -22.46
C ARG A 615 -4.20 6.37 -22.64
N VAL A 616 -4.93 6.93 -21.69
CA VAL A 616 -5.24 8.35 -21.63
C VAL A 616 -4.40 8.99 -20.54
N MET A 617 -3.67 10.04 -20.91
CA MET A 617 -2.70 10.73 -20.07
C MET A 617 -3.06 12.21 -19.94
N ARG A 618 -2.79 12.79 -18.77
CA ARG A 618 -2.88 14.22 -18.50
C ARG A 618 -1.47 14.81 -18.49
N PRO A 619 -1.19 15.84 -19.31
CA PRO A 619 0.06 16.59 -19.20
C PRO A 619 0.11 17.28 -17.84
N VAL A 620 1.22 17.13 -17.12
CA VAL A 620 1.48 17.94 -15.92
C VAL A 620 1.86 19.34 -16.40
N ARG A 621 0.92 20.28 -16.31
CA ARG A 621 1.17 21.71 -16.58
C ARG A 621 1.82 22.38 -15.38
#